data_AF-A0A3P6HCZ3-F1
#
_entry.id   AF-A0A3P6HCZ3-F1
#
_cell.length_a   1.000
_cell.length_b   1.000
_cell.length_c   1.000
_cell.angle_alpha   90.00
_cell.angle_beta   90.00
_cell.angle_gamma   90.00
#
_symmetry.space_group_name_H-M   'P 1'
#
loop_
_entity.id
_entity.type
_entity.pdbx_description
1 polymer ?
#
loop_
_entity_poly.entity_id
_entity_poly.type
_entity_poly.pdbx_seq_one_letter_code
_entity_poly.pdbx_strand_id
1 'polypeptide(L)'
;MISVNRDRYLPFKGFWKKYGEYSEQPIINFKNRFFVILNGAQEENYRVWSTYTLINQAEAGHLRIPVTEVTALDDNDDGLNDKMEVALMSEVKSQANATRLDIFGSLYLDQLVPLPSQGTFNNFDGNLMNESSTDITHYLQRNIRMRYSLRNFTTHLKRKVVIWSSPSVSSTASSSSEEGTRGFTFYLEVNIPEQRLIYRTGLFELLKWAWIQYLSLFFVLNFIVQKIFAFVIENRILPTAAVDRYLAAK
;
A
#
# COMPACT_ATOMS: atom_id res chain seq x y z
N MET A 1 -4.62 20.89 18.99
CA MET A 1 -5.75 20.06 19.44
C MET A 1 -6.31 19.36 18.21
N ILE A 2 -6.15 18.03 18.08
CA ILE A 2 -6.70 17.27 16.95
C ILE A 2 -8.14 16.89 17.32
N SER A 3 -9.14 17.48 16.65
CA SER A 3 -10.53 17.05 16.79
C SER A 3 -10.86 16.05 15.68
N VAL A 4 -11.25 14.84 16.06
CA VAL A 4 -11.70 13.82 15.12
C VAL A 4 -13.21 13.96 14.98
N ASN A 5 -13.66 14.50 13.85
CA ASN A 5 -15.08 14.56 13.54
C ASN A 5 -15.57 13.17 13.10
N ARG A 6 -16.10 12.40 14.05
CA ARG A 6 -16.64 11.04 13.84
C ARG A 6 -17.79 10.99 12.82
N ASP A 7 -18.44 12.12 12.55
CA ASP A 7 -19.57 12.21 11.63
C ASP A 7 -19.21 12.05 10.15
N ARG A 8 -17.92 11.96 9.77
CA ARG A 8 -17.52 11.66 8.39
C ARG A 8 -17.26 10.18 8.11
N TYR A 9 -17.01 9.36 9.14
CA TYR A 9 -16.41 8.02 8.99
C TYR A 9 -17.25 6.87 9.57
N LEU A 10 -18.48 7.12 10.00
CA LEU A 10 -19.38 6.01 10.30
C LEU A 10 -19.63 5.19 9.01
N PRO A 11 -19.45 3.85 9.03
CA PRO A 11 -19.83 3.00 7.90
C PRO A 11 -21.33 3.10 7.58
N PHE A 12 -22.13 3.65 8.50
CA PHE A 12 -23.59 3.76 8.43
C PHE A 12 -24.13 5.20 8.44
N LYS A 13 -23.42 6.18 7.86
CA LYS A 13 -24.06 7.48 7.58
C LYS A 13 -24.95 7.37 6.33
N GLY A 14 -26.18 6.94 6.56
CA GLY A 14 -27.22 6.71 5.54
C GLY A 14 -27.57 5.23 5.40
N PHE A 15 -28.57 4.94 4.57
CA PHE A 15 -29.09 3.60 4.30
C PHE A 15 -28.07 2.66 3.62
N TRP A 16 -27.02 3.23 3.00
CA TRP A 16 -26.11 2.56 2.08
C TRP A 16 -24.70 2.36 2.64
N LYS A 17 -24.13 1.16 2.45
CA LYS A 17 -22.71 0.88 2.72
C LYS A 17 -21.83 1.66 1.74
N LYS A 18 -20.84 2.41 2.25
CA LYS A 18 -19.95 3.26 1.42
C LYS A 18 -18.53 2.73 1.29
N TYR A 19 -18.04 2.05 2.32
CA TYR A 19 -16.69 1.53 2.40
C TYR A 19 -16.72 0.10 2.90
N GLY A 20 -15.72 -0.68 2.50
CA GLY A 20 -15.48 -2.02 2.99
C GLY A 20 -14.00 -2.26 3.20
N GLU A 21 -13.71 -3.36 3.89
CA GLU A 21 -12.35 -3.87 4.07
C GLU A 21 -12.24 -5.21 3.36
N TYR A 22 -11.04 -5.49 2.84
CA TYR A 22 -10.70 -6.76 2.22
C TYR A 22 -9.21 -7.06 2.45
N SER A 23 -8.85 -8.34 2.46
CA SER A 23 -7.45 -8.75 2.53
C SER A 23 -6.97 -9.10 1.14
N GLU A 24 -5.84 -8.53 0.72
CA GLU A 24 -5.21 -8.83 -0.56
C GLU A 24 -3.69 -8.68 -0.44
N GLN A 25 -2.96 -9.52 -1.17
CA GLN A 25 -1.52 -9.38 -1.36
C GLN A 25 -1.24 -8.41 -2.51
N PRO A 26 -0.41 -7.37 -2.31
CA PRO A 26 -0.11 -6.42 -3.37
C PRO A 26 0.77 -7.05 -4.44
N ILE A 27 0.41 -6.82 -5.71
CA ILE A 27 1.26 -7.19 -6.85
C ILE A 27 2.43 -6.21 -6.92
N ILE A 28 3.66 -6.70 -6.73
CA ILE A 28 4.85 -5.85 -6.71
C ILE A 28 5.76 -6.19 -7.88
N ASN A 29 5.97 -5.18 -8.73
CA ASN A 29 6.90 -5.20 -9.83
C ASN A 29 8.13 -4.36 -9.49
N PHE A 30 9.25 -5.02 -9.20
CA PHE A 30 10.49 -4.35 -8.89
C PHE A 30 11.14 -3.80 -10.17
N LYS A 31 11.42 -2.50 -10.17
CA LYS A 31 12.09 -1.83 -11.31
C LYS A 31 13.62 -1.99 -11.28
N ASN A 32 14.17 -2.67 -10.27
CA ASN A 32 15.61 -2.80 -10.03
C ASN A 32 16.35 -1.45 -10.05
N ARG A 33 15.70 -0.42 -9.50
CA ARG A 33 16.26 0.93 -9.35
C ARG A 33 16.52 1.20 -7.88
N PHE A 34 17.75 1.56 -7.56
CA PHE A 34 18.20 1.76 -6.18
C PHE A 34 18.89 3.10 -6.01
N PHE A 35 18.71 3.68 -4.83
CA PHE A 35 19.44 4.84 -4.34
C PHE A 35 19.81 4.57 -2.90
N VAL A 36 21.11 4.41 -2.65
CA VAL A 36 21.66 4.00 -1.37
C VAL A 36 22.62 5.07 -0.89
N ILE A 37 22.39 5.52 0.34
CA ILE A 37 23.29 6.43 1.04
C ILE A 37 23.71 5.72 2.33
N LEU A 38 25.00 5.58 2.53
CA LEU A 38 25.61 5.11 3.76
C LEU A 38 26.21 6.32 4.47
N ASN A 39 25.61 6.70 5.59
CA ASN A 39 26.11 7.79 6.42
C ASN A 39 27.12 7.25 7.44
N GLY A 40 28.29 7.86 7.51
CA GLY A 40 29.26 7.65 8.57
C GLY A 40 28.92 8.47 9.81
N ALA A 41 29.82 8.45 10.80
CA ALA A 41 29.62 9.14 12.08
C ALA A 41 29.64 10.67 11.99
N GLN A 42 30.19 11.24 10.91
CA GLN A 42 30.24 12.67 10.62
C GLN A 42 29.46 12.97 9.35
N GLU A 43 28.81 14.14 9.26
CA GLU A 43 27.93 14.51 8.14
C GLU A 43 28.63 14.50 6.78
N GLU A 44 29.93 14.85 6.71
CA GLU A 44 30.69 14.83 5.45
C GLU A 44 31.20 13.44 5.07
N ASN A 45 31.20 12.49 6.00
CA ASN A 45 31.67 11.13 5.73
C ASN A 45 30.51 10.25 5.32
N TYR A 46 30.03 10.41 4.09
CA TYR A 46 29.01 9.52 3.51
C TYR A 46 29.52 8.89 2.23
N ARG A 47 28.87 7.78 1.84
CA ARG A 47 29.08 7.08 0.59
C ARG A 47 27.75 6.92 -0.11
N VAL A 48 27.73 7.17 -1.40
CA VAL A 48 26.52 7.09 -2.21
C VAL A 48 26.72 6.08 -3.31
N TRP A 49 25.65 5.37 -3.62
CA TRP A 49 25.54 4.62 -4.85
C TRP A 49 24.10 4.63 -5.33
N SER A 50 23.93 4.73 -6.64
CA SER A 50 22.61 4.64 -7.25
C SER A 50 22.66 3.99 -8.61
N THR A 51 21.51 3.53 -9.08
CA THR A 51 21.33 3.11 -10.48
C THR A 51 21.17 4.30 -11.44
N TYR A 52 21.09 5.53 -10.92
CA TYR A 52 20.89 6.74 -11.71
C TYR A 52 22.22 7.41 -12.03
N THR A 53 22.56 7.50 -13.32
CA THR A 53 23.85 8.03 -13.79
C THR A 53 24.09 9.47 -13.37
N LEU A 54 23.06 10.33 -13.47
CA LEU A 54 23.15 11.75 -13.11
C LEU A 54 23.53 11.96 -11.64
N ILE A 55 22.95 11.16 -10.74
CA ILE A 55 23.26 11.22 -9.30
C ILE A 55 24.70 10.76 -9.06
N ASN A 56 25.10 9.65 -9.69
CA ASN A 56 26.46 9.13 -9.56
C ASN A 56 27.51 10.12 -10.07
N GLN A 57 27.19 10.89 -11.12
CA GLN A 57 28.05 11.94 -11.65
C GLN A 57 28.12 13.15 -10.72
N ALA A 58 26.99 13.60 -10.16
CA ALA A 58 26.94 14.72 -9.23
C ALA A 58 27.69 14.40 -7.92
N GLU A 59 27.62 13.16 -7.44
CA GLU A 59 28.24 12.69 -6.19
C GLU A 59 29.54 11.90 -6.43
N ALA A 60 30.27 12.18 -7.52
CA ALA A 60 31.45 11.41 -7.91
C ALA A 60 32.52 11.29 -6.80
N GLY A 61 32.65 12.30 -5.93
CA GLY A 61 33.57 12.25 -4.78
C GLY A 61 33.20 11.22 -3.72
N HIS A 62 31.91 10.98 -3.51
CA HIS A 62 31.36 10.05 -2.51
C HIS A 62 30.91 8.71 -3.12
N LEU A 63 30.98 8.57 -4.44
CA LEU A 63 30.51 7.40 -5.18
C LEU A 63 31.33 6.14 -4.85
N ARG A 64 30.66 5.05 -4.48
CA ARG A 64 31.27 3.72 -4.37
C ARG A 64 30.38 2.70 -5.04
N ILE A 65 30.88 1.98 -6.02
CA ILE A 65 30.07 1.05 -6.81
C ILE A 65 30.10 -0.33 -6.11
N PRO A 66 28.96 -0.87 -5.65
CA PRO A 66 28.86 -2.23 -5.16
C PRO A 66 28.59 -3.22 -6.30
N VAL A 67 28.90 -4.49 -6.04
CA VAL A 67 28.29 -5.63 -6.73
C VAL A 67 26.87 -5.78 -6.20
N THR A 68 25.91 -5.96 -7.09
CA THR A 68 24.48 -5.99 -6.72
C THR A 68 23.80 -7.25 -7.21
N GLU A 69 23.08 -7.89 -6.32
CA GLU A 69 22.23 -9.04 -6.62
C GLU A 69 20.82 -8.75 -6.11
N VAL A 70 19.83 -9.03 -6.96
CA VAL A 70 18.41 -8.78 -6.66
C VAL A 70 17.64 -10.01 -7.08
N THR A 71 16.93 -10.58 -6.12
CA THR A 71 16.13 -11.80 -6.31
C THR A 71 14.71 -11.52 -5.85
N ALA A 72 13.74 -11.96 -6.65
CA ALA A 72 12.33 -12.01 -6.26
C ALA A 72 11.93 -13.48 -6.17
N LEU A 73 11.24 -13.84 -5.09
CA LEU A 73 10.82 -15.20 -4.80
C LEU A 73 9.30 -15.24 -4.69
N ASP A 74 8.73 -16.28 -5.26
CA ASP A 74 7.34 -16.70 -5.14
C ASP A 74 7.40 -18.03 -4.37
N ASP A 75 7.04 -18.00 -3.08
CA ASP A 75 7.21 -19.16 -2.19
C ASP A 75 6.03 -20.13 -2.30
N ASN A 76 4.87 -19.67 -2.78
CA ASN A 76 3.63 -20.43 -2.86
C ASN A 76 3.20 -20.80 -4.30
N ASP A 77 4.00 -20.42 -5.30
CA ASP A 77 3.78 -20.62 -6.74
C ASP A 77 2.45 -20.04 -7.24
N ASP A 78 1.95 -18.96 -6.63
CA ASP A 78 0.69 -18.30 -7.03
C ASP A 78 0.87 -17.25 -8.15
N GLY A 79 2.12 -17.02 -8.57
CA GLY A 79 2.50 -16.03 -9.59
C GLY A 79 2.72 -14.63 -9.04
N LEU A 80 2.64 -14.43 -7.72
CA LEU A 80 2.95 -13.20 -7.02
C LEU A 80 4.30 -13.31 -6.29
N ASN A 81 5.03 -12.20 -6.26
CA ASN A 81 6.27 -12.16 -5.49
C ASN A 81 5.93 -12.06 -3.99
N ASP A 82 6.36 -13.05 -3.21
CA ASP A 82 6.24 -13.10 -1.76
C ASP A 82 7.41 -12.43 -1.04
N LYS A 83 8.61 -12.51 -1.65
CA LYS A 83 9.83 -11.95 -1.07
C LYS A 83 10.69 -11.27 -2.11
N MET A 84 11.43 -10.28 -1.64
CA MET A 84 12.49 -9.62 -2.38
C MET A 84 13.75 -9.59 -1.54
N GLU A 85 14.84 -10.05 -2.12
CA GLU A 85 16.17 -10.01 -1.54
C GLU A 85 17.05 -9.08 -2.38
N VAL A 86 17.77 -8.20 -1.70
CA VAL A 86 18.73 -7.28 -2.30
C VAL A 86 20.04 -7.39 -1.54
N ALA A 87 21.07 -7.90 -2.20
CA ALA A 87 22.42 -7.95 -1.66
C ALA A 87 23.31 -6.93 -2.39
N LEU A 88 23.99 -6.09 -1.63
CA LEU A 88 24.96 -5.12 -2.13
C LEU A 88 26.31 -5.36 -1.44
N MET A 89 27.36 -5.59 -2.22
CA MET A 89 28.69 -5.85 -1.71
C MET A 89 29.64 -4.77 -2.23
N SER A 90 30.23 -3.97 -1.34
CA SER A 90 31.16 -2.90 -1.73
C SER A 90 32.45 -2.99 -0.95
N GLU A 91 33.55 -2.67 -1.59
CA GLU A 91 34.83 -2.48 -0.92
C GLU A 91 34.87 -1.09 -0.28
N VAL A 92 34.80 -1.04 1.06
CA VAL A 92 34.82 0.22 1.79
C VAL A 92 36.10 0.28 2.62
N LYS A 93 36.90 1.33 2.40
CA LYS A 93 37.94 1.74 3.34
C LYS A 93 37.22 2.24 4.60
N SER A 94 36.96 1.32 5.52
CA SER A 94 36.13 1.57 6.68
C SER A 94 36.94 1.41 7.96
N GLN A 95 36.90 2.46 8.78
CA GLN A 95 37.33 2.45 10.17
C GLN A 95 36.22 1.92 11.10
N ALA A 96 35.13 1.39 10.53
CA ALA A 96 34.01 0.85 11.30
C ALA A 96 34.24 -0.61 11.69
N ASN A 97 33.71 -0.95 12.87
CA ASN A 97 33.78 -2.29 13.45
C ASN A 97 32.79 -3.29 12.81
N ALA A 98 31.81 -2.81 12.03
CA ALA A 98 30.79 -3.64 11.38
C ALA A 98 31.06 -3.75 9.87
N THR A 99 31.07 -4.99 9.36
CA THR A 99 31.27 -5.30 7.94
C THR A 99 29.99 -5.74 7.25
N ARG A 100 28.92 -6.07 8.00
CA ARG A 100 27.67 -6.50 7.41
C ARG A 100 26.46 -5.88 8.09
N LEU A 101 25.51 -5.44 7.26
CA LEU A 101 24.24 -4.84 7.66
C LEU A 101 23.11 -5.64 7.02
N ASP A 102 22.33 -6.33 7.86
CA ASP A 102 21.15 -7.06 7.41
C ASP A 102 19.88 -6.32 7.87
N ILE A 103 18.99 -6.03 6.93
CA ILE A 103 17.68 -5.41 7.17
C ILE A 103 16.60 -6.37 6.72
N PHE A 104 15.72 -6.72 7.65
CA PHE A 104 14.56 -7.57 7.38
C PHE A 104 13.29 -6.77 7.65
N GLY A 105 12.23 -7.02 6.91
CA GLY A 105 10.92 -6.53 7.29
C GLY A 105 9.82 -6.91 6.32
N SER A 106 8.62 -6.41 6.59
CA SER A 106 7.46 -6.65 5.74
C SER A 106 6.98 -5.35 5.12
N LEU A 107 6.75 -5.36 3.81
CA LEU A 107 6.22 -4.21 3.09
C LEU A 107 4.72 -4.07 3.37
N TYR A 108 4.30 -2.86 3.75
CA TYR A 108 2.89 -2.51 3.88
C TYR A 108 2.58 -1.27 3.06
N LEU A 109 1.44 -1.31 2.38
CA LEU A 109 0.84 -0.15 1.74
C LEU A 109 0.09 0.68 2.78
N ASP A 110 0.38 1.97 2.79
CA ASP A 110 -0.37 2.99 3.51
C ASP A 110 -1.16 3.82 2.50
N GLN A 111 -2.48 3.86 2.70
CA GLN A 111 -3.45 4.43 1.79
C GLN A 111 -4.13 5.61 2.48
N LEU A 112 -4.08 6.79 1.87
CA LEU A 112 -4.87 7.96 2.29
C LEU A 112 -6.26 7.97 1.64
N VAL A 113 -6.39 7.35 0.47
CA VAL A 113 -7.62 7.27 -0.33
C VAL A 113 -8.01 5.80 -0.50
N PRO A 114 -9.30 5.45 -0.37
CA PRO A 114 -9.74 4.08 -0.57
C PRO A 114 -9.58 3.62 -2.01
N LEU A 115 -9.26 2.35 -2.18
CA LEU A 115 -9.13 1.71 -3.48
C LEU A 115 -10.51 1.48 -4.14
N PRO A 116 -10.56 1.31 -5.47
CA PRO A 116 -11.78 0.86 -6.14
C PRO A 116 -12.16 -0.56 -5.69
N SER A 117 -13.46 -0.89 -5.73
CA SER A 117 -13.95 -2.22 -5.33
C SER A 117 -13.55 -3.37 -6.26
N GLN A 118 -13.08 -3.07 -7.48
CA GLN A 118 -12.83 -4.07 -8.52
C GLN A 118 -11.66 -3.66 -9.40
N GLY A 119 -10.97 -4.68 -9.96
CA GLY A 119 -9.88 -4.53 -10.92
C GLY A 119 -8.54 -4.21 -10.28
N THR A 120 -7.49 -4.17 -11.12
CA THR A 120 -6.13 -3.83 -10.70
C THR A 120 -5.95 -2.32 -10.70
N PHE A 121 -5.56 -1.75 -9.56
CA PHE A 121 -5.24 -0.33 -9.45
C PHE A 121 -3.76 -0.09 -9.74
N ASN A 122 -3.46 0.64 -10.81
CA ASN A 122 -2.07 0.92 -11.24
C ASN A 122 -1.63 2.37 -11.02
N ASN A 123 -2.54 3.27 -10.62
CA ASN A 123 -2.27 4.71 -10.59
C ASN A 123 -1.78 5.20 -9.21
N PHE A 124 -0.55 4.81 -8.84
CA PHE A 124 0.07 5.17 -7.55
C PHE A 124 0.87 6.47 -7.59
N ASP A 125 0.25 7.58 -8.00
CA ASP A 125 0.85 8.93 -8.05
C ASP A 125 2.13 9.05 -8.91
N GLY A 126 2.31 8.14 -9.88
CA GLY A 126 3.40 8.15 -10.85
C GLY A 126 4.82 7.96 -10.26
N ASN A 127 5.83 8.20 -11.09
CA ASN A 127 7.24 8.01 -10.71
C ASN A 127 7.69 9.03 -9.65
N LEU A 128 8.38 8.57 -8.60
CA LEU A 128 8.92 9.42 -7.52
C LEU A 128 10.17 10.20 -7.95
N MET A 129 10.96 9.59 -8.82
CA MET A 129 12.15 10.17 -9.42
C MET A 129 11.93 10.26 -10.92
N ASN A 130 12.15 11.44 -11.50
CA ASN A 130 12.10 11.64 -12.94
C ASN A 130 13.51 11.47 -13.49
N GLU A 131 13.74 10.47 -14.32
CA GLU A 131 15.05 10.20 -14.94
C GLU A 131 15.42 11.24 -15.99
N SER A 132 14.45 11.95 -16.57
CA SER A 132 14.69 12.95 -17.61
C SER A 132 15.05 14.33 -17.06
N SER A 133 14.97 14.53 -15.75
CA SER A 133 15.23 15.83 -15.12
C SER A 133 16.73 16.04 -14.98
N THR A 134 17.25 17.16 -15.48
CA THR A 134 18.66 17.55 -15.30
C THR A 134 18.93 18.25 -13.96
N ASP A 135 17.88 18.58 -13.22
CA ASP A 135 18.00 19.25 -11.93
C ASP A 135 18.43 18.28 -10.82
N ILE A 136 19.63 18.51 -10.25
CA ILE A 136 20.19 17.70 -9.16
C ILE A 136 19.35 17.83 -7.89
N THR A 137 18.75 19.01 -7.64
CA THR A 137 17.94 19.23 -6.44
C THR A 137 16.73 18.30 -6.39
N HIS A 138 16.27 17.85 -7.56
CA HIS A 138 15.19 16.88 -7.68
C HIS A 138 15.51 15.56 -6.96
N TYR A 139 16.78 15.15 -6.92
CA TYR A 139 17.22 13.87 -6.35
C TYR A 139 17.72 13.98 -4.91
N LEU A 140 17.67 15.17 -4.30
CA LEU A 140 18.01 15.33 -2.91
C LEU A 140 17.05 14.52 -2.02
N GLN A 141 17.60 13.82 -1.03
CA GLN A 141 16.84 12.98 -0.10
C GLN A 141 15.68 13.74 0.55
N ARG A 142 15.90 15.02 0.90
CA ARG A 142 14.87 15.91 1.45
C ARG A 142 13.67 16.02 0.52
N ASN A 143 13.91 16.35 -0.75
CA ASN A 143 12.84 16.57 -1.73
C ASN A 143 12.12 15.27 -2.08
N ILE A 144 12.86 14.16 -2.21
CA ILE A 144 12.27 12.83 -2.44
C ILE A 144 11.33 12.45 -1.29
N ARG A 145 11.81 12.56 -0.03
CA ARG A 145 11.02 12.21 1.14
C ARG A 145 9.79 13.11 1.28
N MET A 146 9.94 14.40 1.00
CA MET A 146 8.85 15.36 1.06
C MET A 146 7.77 15.05 0.01
N ARG A 147 8.17 14.78 -1.25
CA ARG A 147 7.23 14.32 -2.30
C ARG A 147 6.58 12.99 -1.97
N TYR A 148 7.32 12.04 -1.40
CA TYR A 148 6.79 10.75 -0.99
C TYR A 148 5.71 10.89 0.08
N SER A 149 5.91 11.77 1.07
CA SER A 149 4.95 12.01 2.15
C SER A 149 3.66 12.69 1.70
N LEU A 150 3.63 13.33 0.52
CA LEU A 150 2.46 14.02 -0.01
C LEU A 150 1.58 13.12 -0.90
N ARG A 151 1.98 11.86 -1.10
CA ARG A 151 1.26 10.90 -1.95
C ARG A 151 0.03 10.35 -1.25
N ASN A 152 -0.97 10.01 -2.06
CA ASN A 152 -2.15 9.29 -1.61
C ASN A 152 -1.81 7.85 -1.22
N PHE A 153 -0.79 7.27 -1.86
CA PHE A 153 -0.33 5.92 -1.57
C PHE A 153 1.17 5.90 -1.30
N THR A 154 1.54 5.35 -0.15
CA THR A 154 2.93 5.18 0.26
C THR A 154 3.15 3.75 0.74
N THR A 155 4.38 3.26 0.67
CA THR A 155 4.76 1.98 1.25
C THR A 155 5.79 2.17 2.35
N HIS A 156 5.67 1.34 3.39
CA HIS A 156 6.55 1.37 4.55
C HIS A 156 6.92 -0.05 4.98
N LEU A 157 8.17 -0.21 5.42
CA LEU A 157 8.63 -1.46 6.01
C LEU A 157 8.18 -1.52 7.47
N LYS A 158 7.19 -2.37 7.77
CA LYS A 158 6.77 -2.68 9.15
C LYS A 158 7.53 -3.89 9.67
N ARG A 159 7.55 -4.06 11.01
CA ARG A 159 8.26 -5.13 11.70
C ARG A 159 9.73 -5.22 11.27
N LYS A 160 10.34 -4.06 11.05
CA LYS A 160 11.73 -3.99 10.57
C LYS A 160 12.69 -4.46 11.66
N VAL A 161 13.65 -5.27 11.28
CA VAL A 161 14.76 -5.74 12.12
C VAL A 161 16.05 -5.32 11.43
N VAL A 162 16.95 -4.68 12.17
CA VAL A 162 18.25 -4.22 11.66
C VAL A 162 19.33 -4.89 12.48
N ILE A 163 20.20 -5.65 11.82
CA ILE A 163 21.27 -6.42 12.44
C ILE A 163 22.60 -5.90 11.90
N TRP A 164 23.48 -5.52 12.81
CA TRP A 164 24.86 -5.17 12.50
C TRP A 164 25.75 -6.33 12.92
N SER A 165 26.49 -6.89 11.96
CA SER A 165 27.48 -7.93 12.23
C SER A 165 28.90 -7.41 11.98
N SER A 166 29.77 -7.70 12.94
CA SER A 166 31.22 -7.51 12.87
C SER A 166 31.83 -8.77 12.24
N PRO A 167 32.96 -8.66 11.52
CA PRO A 167 33.62 -9.82 10.97
C PRO A 167 34.03 -10.76 12.12
N SER A 168 33.55 -12.00 12.08
CA SER A 168 34.00 -13.03 13.00
C SER A 168 35.49 -13.28 12.80
N VAL A 169 36.20 -13.54 13.91
CA VAL A 169 37.64 -13.87 14.02
C VAL A 169 37.93 -15.26 13.42
N SER A 170 37.39 -15.56 12.24
CA SER A 170 37.48 -16.86 11.58
C SER A 170 37.77 -16.74 10.08
N SER A 171 38.24 -15.57 9.62
CA SER A 171 38.99 -15.48 8.37
C SER A 171 40.47 -15.56 8.72
N THR A 172 41.01 -16.77 8.67
CA THR A 172 42.44 -17.06 8.63
C THR A 172 43.01 -16.45 7.34
N ALA A 173 43.27 -15.15 7.37
CA ALA A 173 44.05 -14.46 6.36
C ALA A 173 44.97 -13.47 7.09
N SER A 174 46.17 -13.98 7.36
CA SER A 174 47.45 -13.25 7.42
C SER A 174 47.41 -11.82 7.95
N SER A 175 47.94 -11.69 9.16
CA SER A 175 48.77 -10.58 9.61
C SER A 175 49.38 -9.75 8.47
N SER A 176 48.89 -8.52 8.31
CA SER A 176 49.75 -7.40 7.91
C SER A 176 49.05 -6.10 8.30
N SER A 177 49.85 -5.28 8.96
CA SER A 177 49.55 -3.93 9.39
C SER A 177 49.44 -3.04 8.16
N GLU A 178 48.30 -3.01 7.48
CA GLU A 178 48.06 -2.09 6.38
C GLU A 178 46.61 -1.59 6.45
N GLU A 179 46.35 -0.38 5.98
CA GLU A 179 45.01 0.20 5.77
C GLU A 179 44.22 -0.67 4.77
N GLY A 180 43.80 -1.85 5.22
CA GLY A 180 43.20 -2.88 4.39
C GLY A 180 41.78 -2.50 4.03
N THR A 181 41.52 -2.42 2.72
CA THR A 181 40.17 -2.35 2.18
C THR A 181 39.36 -3.55 2.70
N ARG A 182 38.29 -3.30 3.46
CA ARG A 182 37.39 -4.34 3.96
C ARG A 182 36.11 -4.34 3.15
N GLY A 183 35.61 -5.54 2.81
CA GLY A 183 34.30 -5.67 2.17
C GLY A 183 33.18 -5.29 3.15
N PHE A 184 32.26 -4.45 2.71
CA PHE A 184 31.00 -4.15 3.37
C PHE A 184 29.86 -4.84 2.60
N THR A 185 29.06 -5.63 3.30
CA THR A 185 27.89 -6.33 2.74
C THR A 185 26.61 -5.76 3.33
N PHE A 186 25.73 -5.28 2.48
CA PHE A 186 24.37 -4.89 2.82
C PHE A 186 23.41 -5.95 2.29
N TYR A 187 22.50 -6.42 3.14
CA TYR A 187 21.47 -7.37 2.77
C TYR A 187 20.11 -6.79 3.19
N LEU A 188 19.17 -6.76 2.27
CA LEU A 188 17.81 -6.33 2.51
C LEU A 188 16.84 -7.43 2.08
N GLU A 189 16.03 -7.89 3.02
CA GLU A 189 14.94 -8.83 2.77
C GLU A 189 13.61 -8.13 3.05
N VAL A 190 12.78 -8.05 2.01
CA VAL A 190 11.44 -7.47 2.06
C VAL A 190 10.42 -8.57 1.81
N ASN A 191 9.67 -8.89 2.85
CA ASN A 191 8.55 -9.82 2.78
C ASN A 191 7.27 -9.07 2.35
N ILE A 192 6.42 -9.71 1.56
CA ILE A 192 5.22 -9.12 0.95
C ILE A 192 4.00 -9.90 1.46
N PRO A 193 3.49 -9.60 2.67
CA PRO A 193 2.35 -10.31 3.21
C PRO A 193 1.02 -9.82 2.63
N GLU A 194 -0.03 -10.63 2.80
CA GLU A 194 -1.41 -10.17 2.69
C GLU A 194 -1.69 -9.02 3.67
N GLN A 195 -2.43 -8.02 3.20
CA GLN A 195 -2.76 -6.82 3.97
C GLN A 195 -4.23 -6.46 3.85
N ARG A 196 -4.78 -5.87 4.92
CA ARG A 196 -6.15 -5.35 4.94
C ARG A 196 -6.18 -3.96 4.33
N LEU A 197 -6.90 -3.82 3.23
CA LEU A 197 -7.08 -2.58 2.49
C LEU A 197 -8.53 -2.12 2.55
N ILE A 198 -8.74 -0.83 2.28
CA ILE A 198 -10.04 -0.18 2.38
C ILE A 198 -10.43 0.18 0.96
N TYR A 199 -11.63 -0.23 0.57
CA TYR A 199 -12.15 0.09 -0.75
C TYR A 199 -13.47 0.83 -0.65
N ARG A 200 -13.81 1.52 -1.74
CA ARG A 200 -15.11 2.17 -1.92
C ARG A 200 -16.09 1.20 -2.56
N THR A 201 -17.25 1.02 -1.93
CA THR A 201 -18.31 0.12 -2.39
C THR A 201 -18.76 0.47 -3.81
N GLY A 202 -18.77 -0.52 -4.69
CA GLY A 202 -19.22 -0.38 -6.09
C GLY A 202 -20.73 -0.51 -6.27
N LEU A 203 -21.22 -0.28 -7.49
CA LEU A 203 -22.66 -0.33 -7.82
C LEU A 203 -23.28 -1.70 -7.57
N PHE A 204 -22.61 -2.78 -7.97
CA PHE A 204 -23.16 -4.14 -7.81
C PHE A 204 -23.17 -4.59 -6.35
N GLU A 205 -22.18 -4.19 -5.56
CA GLU A 205 -22.18 -4.47 -4.13
C GLU A 205 -23.29 -3.66 -3.42
N LEU A 206 -23.47 -2.38 -3.79
CA LEU A 206 -24.60 -1.58 -3.33
C LEU A 206 -25.94 -2.24 -3.68
N LEU A 207 -26.10 -2.68 -4.93
CA LEU A 207 -27.32 -3.35 -5.39
C LEU A 207 -27.58 -4.62 -4.58
N LYS A 208 -26.54 -5.42 -4.30
CA LYS A 208 -26.61 -6.62 -3.43
C LYS A 208 -27.16 -6.30 -2.04
N TRP A 209 -26.83 -5.16 -1.46
CA TRP A 209 -27.38 -4.78 -0.15
C TRP A 209 -28.77 -4.13 -0.28
N ALA A 210 -29.01 -3.41 -1.38
CA ALA A 210 -30.26 -2.74 -1.68
C ALA A 210 -31.44 -3.68 -1.76
N TRP A 211 -31.30 -4.81 -2.45
CA TRP A 211 -32.45 -5.67 -2.70
C TRP A 211 -33.00 -6.31 -1.43
N ILE A 212 -32.15 -6.77 -0.51
CA ILE A 212 -32.60 -7.27 0.81
C ILE A 212 -33.32 -6.19 1.60
N GLN A 213 -32.74 -4.99 1.65
CA GLN A 213 -33.31 -3.91 2.45
C GLN A 213 -34.66 -3.45 1.87
N TYR A 214 -34.75 -3.30 0.54
CA TYR A 214 -36.00 -2.92 -0.13
C TYR A 214 -37.09 -3.99 0.07
N LEU A 215 -36.74 -5.26 -0.07
CA LEU A 215 -37.67 -6.38 0.14
C LEU A 215 -38.15 -6.45 1.60
N SER A 216 -37.27 -6.19 2.57
CA SER A 216 -37.67 -6.12 3.98
C SER A 216 -38.69 -5.01 4.26
N LEU A 217 -38.49 -3.82 3.67
CA LEU A 217 -39.39 -2.69 3.82
C LEU A 217 -40.72 -2.94 3.08
N PHE A 218 -40.64 -3.54 1.90
CA PHE A 218 -41.80 -3.88 1.08
C PHE A 218 -42.77 -4.80 1.82
N PHE A 219 -42.30 -5.86 2.49
CA PHE A 219 -43.19 -6.76 3.23
C PHE A 219 -43.93 -6.06 4.38
N VAL A 220 -43.23 -5.22 5.15
CA VAL A 220 -43.84 -4.47 6.25
C VAL A 220 -44.86 -3.46 5.72
N LEU A 221 -44.50 -2.68 4.69
CA LEU A 221 -45.40 -1.71 4.08
C LEU A 221 -46.62 -2.38 3.44
N ASN A 222 -46.42 -3.48 2.71
CA ASN A 222 -47.50 -4.22 2.08
C ASN A 222 -48.47 -4.79 3.13
N PHE A 223 -47.95 -5.34 4.24
CA PHE A 223 -48.79 -5.80 5.35
C PHE A 223 -49.64 -4.67 5.95
N ILE A 224 -49.04 -3.49 6.20
CA ILE A 224 -49.74 -2.32 6.73
C ILE A 224 -50.81 -1.83 5.75
N VAL A 225 -50.48 -1.71 4.47
CA VAL A 225 -51.41 -1.28 3.42
C VAL A 225 -52.60 -2.24 3.30
N GLN A 226 -52.37 -3.55 3.35
CA GLN A 226 -53.44 -4.55 3.34
C GLN A 226 -54.36 -4.40 4.56
N LYS A 227 -53.82 -4.13 5.75
CA LYS A 227 -54.62 -3.89 6.96
C LYS A 227 -55.45 -2.60 6.87
N ILE A 228 -54.87 -1.51 6.37
CA ILE A 228 -55.59 -0.25 6.15
C ILE A 228 -56.70 -0.44 5.10
N PHE A 229 -56.41 -1.12 4.00
CA PHE A 229 -57.40 -1.34 2.94
C PHE A 229 -58.58 -2.20 3.41
N ALA A 230 -58.30 -3.28 4.15
CA ALA A 230 -59.34 -4.08 4.80
C ALA A 230 -60.20 -3.24 5.75
N PHE A 231 -59.56 -2.41 6.60
CA PHE A 231 -60.27 -1.52 7.52
C PHE A 231 -61.17 -0.51 6.79
N VAL A 232 -60.72 0.06 5.67
CA VAL A 232 -61.51 1.02 4.88
C VAL A 232 -62.75 0.36 4.25
N ILE A 233 -62.61 -0.87 3.76
CA ILE A 233 -63.71 -1.65 3.18
C ILE A 233 -64.70 -2.08 4.27
N GLU A 234 -64.20 -2.64 5.38
CA GLU A 234 -65.04 -3.13 6.48
C GLU A 234 -65.88 -2.01 7.11
N ASN A 235 -65.28 -0.84 7.32
CA ASN A 235 -65.98 0.31 7.92
C ASN A 235 -66.80 1.13 6.91
N ARG A 236 -66.89 0.69 5.64
CA ARG A 236 -67.64 1.39 4.56
C ARG A 236 -67.30 2.89 4.46
N ILE A 237 -66.04 3.24 4.62
CA ILE A 237 -65.60 4.64 4.55
C ILE A 237 -65.70 5.17 3.11
N LEU A 238 -65.69 4.28 2.12
CA LEU A 238 -65.91 4.59 0.71
C LEU A 238 -67.32 4.19 0.27
N PRO A 239 -68.03 5.04 -0.51
CA PRO A 239 -69.32 4.69 -1.08
C PRO A 239 -69.15 3.54 -2.08
N THR A 240 -69.73 2.38 -1.75
CA THR A 240 -69.76 1.20 -2.61
C THR A 240 -70.98 1.26 -3.52
N ALA A 241 -70.77 1.49 -4.82
CA ALA A 241 -71.82 1.34 -5.82
C ALA A 241 -71.92 -0.14 -6.22
N ALA A 242 -73.04 -0.78 -5.89
CA ALA A 242 -73.38 -2.08 -6.46
C ALA A 242 -73.79 -1.87 -7.92
N VAL A 243 -72.92 -2.22 -8.86
CA VAL A 243 -73.27 -2.24 -10.28
C VAL A 243 -74.09 -3.50 -10.52
N ASP A 244 -75.39 -3.34 -10.65
CA ASP A 244 -76.31 -4.43 -10.97
C ASP A 244 -76.02 -4.92 -12.40
N ARG A 245 -75.61 -6.18 -12.53
CA ARG A 245 -75.21 -6.81 -13.81
C ARG A 245 -76.32 -6.83 -14.87
N TYR A 246 -77.56 -6.56 -14.49
CA TYR A 246 -78.73 -6.61 -15.38
C TYR A 246 -78.95 -5.34 -16.22
N LEU A 247 -78.20 -4.26 -15.99
CA LEU A 247 -78.36 -2.99 -16.74
C LEU A 247 -77.28 -2.72 -17.80
N ALA A 248 -76.28 -3.60 -17.95
CA ALA A 248 -75.20 -3.44 -18.95
C ALA A 248 -75.48 -4.13 -20.30
N ALA A 249 -76.64 -4.77 -20.46
CA ALA A 249 -77.01 -5.56 -21.64
C ALA A 249 -78.21 -4.97 -22.43
N LYS A 250 -78.41 -3.65 -22.41
CA LYS A 250 -79.45 -2.99 -23.22
C LYS A 250 -78.86 -1.88 -24.08
#